data_AF-S9R564-F1
#
_entry.id   AF-S9R564-F1
#
_cell.length_a   1.000
_cell.length_b   1.000
_cell.length_c   1.000
_cell.angle_alpha   90.00
_cell.angle_beta   90.00
_cell.angle_gamma   90.00
#
_symmetry.space_group_name_H-M   'P 1'
#
loop_
_entity.id
_entity.type
_entity.pdbx_description
1 polymer ?
#
loop_
_entity_poly.entity_id
_entity_poly.type
_entity_poly.pdbx_seq_one_letter_code
_entity_poly.pdbx_strand_id
1 'polypeptide(L)' 'MANHDSGHCKDCRYFNSQSTHPSGGEIAQCRQPELEDFDLMVAGDCGCNAFEARAEADRSPGMPRDEPSPMMH' A
#
# COMPACT_ATOMS: atom_id res chain seq x y z
N MET A 1 7.38 -2.48 24.99
CA MET A 1 6.51 -3.29 24.12
C MET A 1 6.59 -2.64 22.75
N ALA A 2 7.16 -3.33 21.76
CA ALA A 2 7.34 -2.75 20.44
C ALA A 2 5.96 -2.44 19.85
N ASN A 3 5.70 -1.17 19.57
CA ASN A 3 4.54 -0.73 18.80
C ASN A 3 4.79 -1.22 17.36
N HIS A 4 4.53 -2.50 17.12
CA HIS A 4 4.48 -3.04 15.76
C HIS A 4 3.29 -2.35 15.12
N ASP A 5 3.57 -1.22 14.48
CA ASP A 5 2.65 -0.63 13.52
C ASP A 5 2.50 -1.67 12.41
N SER A 6 1.46 -2.50 12.53
CA SER A 6 1.17 -3.60 11.62
C SER A 6 0.56 -3.10 10.30
N GLY A 7 0.74 -1.80 10.00
CA GLY A 7 0.15 -1.13 8.85
C GLY A 7 -1.37 -1.29 8.75
N HIS A 8 -1.90 -0.89 7.59
CA HIS A 8 -3.31 -1.06 7.25
C HIS A 8 -3.44 -1.91 5.99
N CYS A 9 -4.49 -2.72 5.88
CA CYS A 9 -4.77 -3.59 4.75
C CYS A 9 -4.77 -2.79 3.44
N LYS A 10 -5.32 -1.57 3.40
CA LYS A 10 -5.29 -0.70 2.22
C LYS A 10 -3.87 -0.41 1.69
N ASP A 11 -2.86 -0.43 2.56
CA ASP A 11 -1.46 -0.19 2.22
C ASP A 11 -0.67 -1.50 2.02
N CYS A 12 -1.33 -2.65 2.22
CA CYS A 12 -0.74 -3.98 2.13
C CYS A 12 -0.75 -4.49 0.68
N ARG A 13 0.35 -5.12 0.25
CA ARG A 13 0.47 -5.72 -1.10
C ARG A 13 -0.57 -6.82 -1.38
N TYR A 14 -1.12 -7.43 -0.33
CA TYR A 14 -2.06 -8.55 -0.40
C TYR A 14 -3.53 -8.11 -0.46
N PHE A 15 -3.82 -6.81 -0.32
CA PHE A 15 -5.18 -6.29 -0.37
C PHE A 15 -5.64 -6.16 -1.82
N ASN A 16 -6.57 -7.03 -2.22
CA ASN A 16 -7.05 -7.14 -3.59
C ASN A 16 -8.12 -6.09 -3.92
N SER A 17 -7.79 -4.82 -3.71
CA SER A 17 -8.63 -3.69 -4.12
C SER A 17 -8.52 -3.45 -5.62
N GLN A 18 -9.65 -3.06 -6.23
CA GLN A 18 -9.69 -2.57 -7.60
C GLN A 18 -9.29 -1.08 -7.70
N SER A 19 -9.25 -0.39 -6.56
CA SER A 19 -8.84 1.00 -6.44
C SER A 19 -7.32 1.11 -6.46
N THR A 20 -6.80 2.12 -7.16
CA THR A 20 -5.37 2.49 -7.06
C THR A 20 -5.06 3.10 -5.68
N HIS A 21 -6.04 3.78 -5.08
CA HIS A 21 -5.98 4.35 -3.74
C HIS A 21 -7.13 3.83 -2.87
N PRO A 22 -7.01 2.62 -2.32
CA PRO A 22 -8.05 2.06 -1.47
C PRO A 22 -8.30 2.91 -0.22
N SER A 23 -9.57 3.04 0.13
CA SER A 23 -10.00 3.75 1.34
C SER A 23 -10.00 2.83 2.56
N GLY A 24 -9.95 3.42 3.76
CA GLY A 24 -10.01 2.63 5.01
C GLY A 24 -11.30 1.82 5.16
N GLY A 25 -12.44 2.36 4.71
CA GLY A 25 -13.72 1.64 4.75
C GLY A 25 -13.96 0.69 3.57
N GLU A 26 -13.01 0.56 2.64
CA GLU A 26 -13.17 -0.36 1.51
C GLU A 26 -13.05 -1.80 2.00
N ILE A 27 -14.00 -2.66 1.61
CA ILE A 27 -13.94 -4.09 1.92
C ILE A 27 -13.41 -4.83 0.69
N ALA A 28 -12.26 -5.49 0.82
CA ALA A 28 -11.68 -6.28 -0.25
C ALA A 28 -11.08 -7.59 0.27
N GLN A 29 -10.81 -8.51 -0.65
CA GLN A 29 -10.24 -9.81 -0.33
C GLN A 29 -8.76 -9.67 0.09
N CYS A 30 -8.37 -10.35 1.16
CA CYS A 30 -6.97 -10.57 1.51
C CYS A 30 -6.45 -11.80 0.75
N ARG A 31 -5.35 -11.64 -0.01
CA ARG A 31 -4.69 -12.72 -0.76
C ARG A 31 -3.32 -13.06 -0.20
N GLN A 32 -3.18 -13.02 1.12
CA GLN A 32 -1.96 -13.49 1.77
C GLN A 32 -1.89 -15.02 1.59
N PRO A 33 -0.72 -15.62 1.27
CA PRO A 33 -0.63 -17.02 0.84
C PRO A 33 -1.17 -18.06 1.84
N GLU A 34 -1.14 -17.79 3.14
CA GLU A 34 -1.68 -18.71 4.16
C GLU A 34 -3.20 -18.54 4.35
N LEU A 35 -3.76 -17.47 3.77
CA LEU A 35 -5.15 -17.05 3.97
C LEU A 35 -5.96 -17.03 2.67
N GLU A 36 -5.33 -17.17 1.50
CA GLU A 36 -6.01 -17.07 0.20
C GLU A 36 -7.10 -18.14 0.02
N ASP A 37 -6.91 -19.33 0.57
CA ASP A 37 -7.90 -20.43 0.54
C ASP A 37 -9.19 -20.13 1.30
N PHE A 38 -9.19 -19.12 2.17
CA PHE A 38 -10.33 -18.76 3.02
C PHE A 38 -11.18 -17.62 2.46
N ASP A 39 -10.77 -17.03 1.33
CA ASP A 39 -11.46 -15.89 0.71
C ASP A 39 -11.79 -14.75 1.70
N LEU A 40 -10.88 -14.48 2.64
CA LEU A 40 -11.14 -13.53 3.73
C LEU A 40 -11.36 -12.11 3.20
N MET A 41 -12.49 -11.52 3.57
CA MET A 41 -12.81 -10.12 3.29
C MET A 41 -12.45 -9.24 4.49
N VAL A 42 -11.63 -8.21 4.25
CA VAL A 42 -11.13 -7.31 5.29
C VAL A 42 -11.41 -5.85 4.91
N ALA A 43 -11.59 -4.99 5.91
CA ALA A 43 -11.65 -3.56 5.69
C ALA A 43 -10.25 -2.98 5.51
N GLY A 44 -10.11 -1.94 4.69
CA GLY A 44 -8.83 -1.31 4.39
C GLY A 44 -8.12 -0.73 5.62
N ASP A 45 -8.83 -0.37 6.69
CA ASP A 45 -8.28 0.15 7.94
C ASP A 45 -7.87 -0.94 8.95
N CYS A 46 -8.21 -2.21 8.68
CA CYS A 46 -7.73 -3.34 9.46
C CYS A 46 -6.22 -3.53 9.29
N GLY A 47 -5.59 -4.26 10.20
CA GLY A 47 -4.17 -4.63 10.10
C GLY A 47 -3.96 -6.06 10.57
N CYS A 48 -2.86 -6.69 10.15
CA CYS A 48 -2.50 -8.03 10.57
C CYS A 48 -0.99 -8.19 10.74
N ASN A 49 -0.57 -9.25 11.43
CA ASN A 49 0.85 -9.51 11.69
C ASN A 49 1.66 -9.88 10.43
N ALA A 50 0.98 -10.19 9.33
CA ALA A 50 1.59 -10.52 8.03
C ALA A 50 1.58 -9.32 7.07
N PHE A 51 1.47 -8.09 7.58
CA PHE A 51 1.49 -6.89 6.76
C PHE A 51 2.81 -6.76 6.00
N GLU A 52 2.68 -6.56 4.69
CA GLU A 52 3.78 -6.20 3.81
C GLU A 52 3.36 -4.99 3.00
N ALA A 53 4.07 -3.87 3.17
CA ALA A 53 3.80 -2.65 2.44
C ALA A 53 3.84 -2.90 0.92
N ARG A 54 2.88 -2.32 0.20
CA ARG A 54 2.89 -2.31 -1.27
C ARG A 54 4.10 -1.49 -1.73
N ALA A 55 4.90 -2.07 -2.63
CA ALA A 55 6.11 -1.41 -3.12
C ALA A 55 5.77 -0.02 -3.71
N GLU A 56 6.54 0.99 -3.30
CA GLU A 56 6.36 2.40 -3.69
C GLU A 56 6.46 2.68 -5.19
N ALA A 57 6.75 1.69 -6.05
CA ALA A 57 6.92 1.87 -7.49
C ALA A 57 5.63 2.37 -8.20
N ASP A 58 4.47 2.26 -7.57
CA ASP A 58 3.20 2.83 -8.07
C ASP A 58 3.01 4.30 -7.63
N ARG A 59 3.73 4.76 -6.61
CA ARG A 59 3.88 6.18 -6.27
C ARG A 59 5.07 6.71 -7.05
N SER A 60 4.88 7.01 -8.34
CA SER A 60 5.89 7.74 -9.12
C SER A 60 6.44 8.90 -8.29
N PRO A 61 7.76 8.97 -7.99
CA PRO A 61 8.43 10.24 -7.76
C PRO A 61 8.56 10.89 -9.14
N GLY A 62 7.43 11.27 -9.71
CA GLY A 62 7.37 12.00 -10.97
C GLY A 62 7.72 13.45 -10.70
N MET A 63 9.01 13.72 -10.46
CA MET A 63 9.75 14.89 -10.96
C MET A 63 11.22 14.73 -10.55
N PRO A 64 12.16 14.45 -11.48
CA PRO A 64 13.52 14.93 -11.29
C PRO A 64 13.43 16.46 -11.27
N ARG A 65 13.93 17.03 -10.18
CA ARG A 65 14.06 18.47 -9.94
C ARG A 65 14.85 19.07 -11.10
N ASP A 66 14.15 19.74 -12.03
CA ASP A 66 14.76 20.47 -13.15
C ASP A 66 15.78 21.45 -12.56
N GLU A 67 17.06 21.15 -12.84
CA GLU A 67 18.21 21.97 -12.49
C GLU A 67 18.03 23.32 -13.19
N PRO A 68 18.09 24.48 -12.50
CA PRO A 68 17.95 25.76 -13.17
C PRO A 68 19.13 25.92 -14.15
N SER A 69 18.81 25.95 -15.44
CA SER A 69 19.79 26.16 -16.52
C SER A 69 20.71 27.34 -16.19
N PRO A 70 22.04 27.17 -16.30
CA PRO A 70 22.96 28.28 -16.11
C PRO A 70 22.73 29.28 -17.24
N MET A 71 22.21 30.46 -16.89
CA MET A 71 22.14 31.59 -17.79
C MET A 71 23.57 32.12 -17.95
N MET A 72 24.28 31.66 -18.98
CA MET A 72 25.49 32.31 -19.44
C MET A 72 25.10 33.61 -20.15
N HIS A 73 25.43 34.76 -19.54
CA HIS A 73 25.68 36.04 -20.23
C HIS A 73 26.74 36.81 -19.44
#